data_AF-A0ABD0NNA7-F1
#
_entry.id   AF-A0ABD0NNA7-F1
#
_cell.length_a   1.000
_cell.length_b   1.000
_cell.length_c   1.000
_cell.angle_alpha   90.00
_cell.angle_beta   90.00
_cell.angle_gamma   90.00
#
_symmetry.space_group_name_H-M   'P 1'
#
loop_
_entity.id
_entity.type
_entity.pdbx_description
1 polymer ?
#
loop_
_entity_poly.entity_id
_entity_poly.type
_entity_poly.pdbx_seq_one_letter_code
_entity_poly.pdbx_strand_id
1 'polypeptide(L)'
;MCKWKLTKGASAWFRLSCLSLPLLLLLLCSALPVACHDTHRAVRAPRGANSSSSAVVGRHVRSYNHLTGDVRKRKLFSYQKFFLRIDKNGKVNGTKSKDDPY
;
A
#
# COMPACT_ATOMS: atom_id res chain seq x y z
N MET A 1 -18.63 -55.08 39.11
CA MET A 1 -17.23 -55.00 38.60
C MET A 1 -17.03 -53.67 37.88
N CYS A 2 -16.32 -52.74 38.52
CA CYS A 2 -16.05 -51.42 37.95
C CYS A 2 -14.94 -51.53 36.88
N LYS A 3 -15.24 -51.18 35.64
CA LYS A 3 -14.27 -51.16 34.54
C LYS A 3 -13.88 -49.71 34.26
N TRP A 4 -12.71 -49.30 34.73
CA TRP A 4 -12.16 -47.96 34.47
C TRP A 4 -11.44 -47.96 33.11
N LYS A 5 -11.77 -47.02 32.23
CA LYS A 5 -10.96 -46.72 31.03
C LYS A 5 -10.06 -45.52 31.33
N LEU A 6 -8.76 -45.74 31.31
CA LEU A 6 -7.72 -44.73 31.45
C LEU A 6 -7.56 -43.99 30.11
N THR A 7 -8.02 -42.73 30.02
CA THR A 7 -7.74 -41.87 28.87
C THR A 7 -6.50 -41.03 29.15
N LYS A 8 -5.41 -41.29 28.41
CA LYS A 8 -4.17 -40.52 28.46
C LYS A 8 -4.42 -39.10 27.92
N GLY A 9 -4.44 -38.10 28.80
CA GLY A 9 -4.46 -36.69 28.44
C GLY A 9 -3.05 -36.21 28.10
N ALA A 10 -2.67 -36.24 26.82
CA ALA A 10 -1.35 -35.79 26.36
C ALA A 10 -1.39 -34.92 25.08
N SER A 11 -2.56 -34.40 24.68
CA SER A 11 -2.68 -33.65 23.41
C SER A 11 -2.89 -32.14 23.58
N ALA A 12 -3.18 -31.65 24.79
CA ALA A 12 -3.49 -30.23 25.00
C ALA A 12 -2.24 -29.34 24.97
N TRP A 13 -1.06 -29.86 25.30
CA TRP A 13 0.14 -29.03 25.49
C TRP A 13 0.84 -28.68 24.16
N PHE A 14 0.70 -29.52 23.14
CA PHE A 14 1.29 -29.26 21.81
C PHE A 14 0.55 -28.18 21.01
N ARG A 15 -0.70 -27.88 21.36
CA ARG A 15 -1.55 -26.91 20.64
C ARG A 15 -1.28 -25.46 21.05
N LEU A 16 -0.85 -25.24 22.30
CA LEU A 16 -0.49 -23.92 22.81
C LEU A 16 0.90 -23.47 22.31
N SER A 17 1.83 -24.41 22.12
CA SER A 17 3.18 -24.12 21.59
C SER A 17 3.19 -23.80 20.08
N CYS A 18 2.28 -24.40 19.30
CA CYS A 18 2.24 -24.20 17.85
C CYS A 18 1.67 -22.84 17.43
N LEU A 19 0.83 -22.21 18.27
CA LEU A 19 0.21 -20.92 17.98
C LEU A 19 0.98 -19.72 18.56
N SER A 20 1.91 -19.96 19.49
CA SER A 20 2.72 -18.90 20.10
C SER A 20 3.79 -18.39 19.14
N LEU A 21 4.43 -19.26 18.36
CA LEU A 21 5.42 -18.89 17.34
C LEU A 21 4.89 -17.96 16.24
N PRO A 22 3.76 -18.26 15.55
CA PRO A 22 3.22 -17.35 14.54
C PRO A 22 2.73 -16.03 15.15
N LEU A 23 2.18 -16.05 16.37
CA LEU A 23 1.72 -14.83 17.05
C LEU A 23 2.90 -13.92 17.46
N LEU A 24 4.00 -14.51 17.95
CA LEU A 24 5.22 -13.79 18.29
C LEU A 24 5.86 -13.18 17.03
N LEU A 25 5.86 -13.91 15.91
CA LEU A 25 6.36 -13.40 14.63
C LEU A 25 5.52 -12.22 14.12
N LEU A 26 4.19 -12.30 14.23
CA LEU A 26 3.29 -11.20 13.86
C LEU A 26 3.55 -9.95 14.71
N LEU A 27 3.77 -10.14 16.02
CA LEU A 27 4.08 -9.05 16.95
C LEU A 27 5.43 -8.38 16.61
N LEU A 28 6.47 -9.17 16.30
CA LEU A 28 7.77 -8.65 15.85
C LEU A 28 7.66 -7.89 14.52
N CYS A 29 6.89 -8.39 13.55
CA CYS A 29 6.69 -7.72 12.26
C CYS A 29 5.92 -6.39 12.41
N SER A 30 4.99 -6.30 13.37
CA SER A 30 4.23 -5.06 13.64
C SER A 30 5.05 -3.96 14.32
N ALA A 31 6.16 -4.32 14.97
CA ALA A 31 7.03 -3.38 15.67
C ALA A 31 8.14 -2.80 14.78
N LEU A 32 8.25 -3.22 13.52
CA LEU A 32 9.11 -2.55 12.56
C LEU A 32 8.40 -1.27 12.10
N PRO A 33 8.82 -0.06 12.53
CA PRO A 33 8.38 1.11 11.82
C PRO A 33 8.91 0.93 10.40
N VAL A 34 8.00 0.86 9.41
CA VAL A 34 8.36 1.25 8.05
C VAL A 34 8.66 2.74 8.14
N ALA A 35 9.86 3.04 8.60
CA ALA A 35 10.50 4.32 8.42
C ALA A 35 10.77 4.41 6.92
N CYS A 36 9.74 4.74 6.15
CA CYS A 36 9.92 5.62 5.02
C CYS A 36 10.57 6.87 5.64
N HIS A 37 11.90 6.89 5.68
CA HIS A 37 12.67 8.06 6.01
C HIS A 37 12.36 9.09 4.93
N ASP A 38 11.27 9.82 5.11
CA ASP A 38 11.12 11.15 4.59
C ASP A 38 12.06 12.01 5.45
N THR A 39 13.32 12.09 5.05
CA THR A 39 14.34 12.93 5.70
C THR A 39 14.03 14.40 5.46
N HIS A 40 12.89 14.90 5.93
CA HIS A 40 12.51 16.30 5.75
C HIS A 40 11.94 16.99 6.99
N ARG A 41 12.02 16.40 8.21
CA ARG A 41 11.51 17.08 9.41
C ARG A 41 12.31 16.85 10.69
N ALA A 42 13.58 17.25 10.68
CA ALA A 42 14.31 17.80 11.84
C ALA A 42 15.67 18.28 11.28
N VAL A 43 15.98 19.57 11.17
CA VAL A 43 16.22 20.51 12.27
C VAL A 43 16.02 21.91 11.71
N ARG A 44 15.19 22.74 12.35
CA ARG A 44 15.24 24.19 12.13
C ARG A 44 16.59 24.69 12.62
N ALA A 45 17.48 25.03 11.70
CA ALA A 45 18.64 25.87 11.95
C ALA A 45 18.46 27.18 11.17
N PRO A 46 18.45 28.36 11.81
CA PRO A 46 18.52 29.62 11.08
C PRO A 46 20.01 29.95 10.87
N ARG A 47 20.52 29.65 9.67
CA ARG A 47 21.70 30.30 9.08
C ARG A 47 21.34 30.51 7.62
N GLY A 48 21.06 31.71 7.14
CA GLY A 48 21.93 32.88 7.25
C GLY A 48 22.96 32.81 6.13
N ALA A 49 22.59 33.38 4.97
CA ALA A 49 23.40 33.72 3.80
C ALA A 49 24.27 32.62 3.16
N ASN A 50 23.97 32.28 1.90
CA ASN A 50 24.88 32.63 0.81
C ASN A 50 24.23 32.42 -0.57
N SER A 51 24.19 33.51 -1.30
CA SER A 51 23.95 33.58 -2.73
C SER A 51 24.82 32.59 -3.49
N SER A 52 24.19 31.81 -4.36
CA SER A 52 24.81 31.38 -5.61
C SER A 52 23.72 31.36 -6.67
N SER A 53 23.57 32.51 -7.31
CA SER A 53 22.96 32.67 -8.61
C SER A 53 23.70 31.79 -9.61
N SER A 54 23.30 30.53 -9.72
CA SER A 54 23.56 29.73 -10.92
C SER A 54 22.42 30.02 -11.88
N ALA A 55 22.67 30.95 -12.79
CA ALA A 55 21.86 31.16 -13.98
C ALA A 55 21.92 29.88 -14.83
N VAL A 56 21.16 28.84 -14.47
CA VAL A 56 20.86 27.74 -15.37
C VAL A 56 19.73 28.24 -16.27
N VAL A 57 20.15 28.81 -17.40
CA VAL A 57 19.32 29.00 -18.58
C VAL A 57 18.49 27.73 -18.84
N GLY A 58 17.17 27.86 -18.69
CA GLY A 58 16.23 27.26 -19.64
C GLY A 58 15.93 25.75 -19.56
N ARG A 59 15.93 25.11 -18.39
CA ARG A 59 15.15 23.86 -18.27
C ARG A 59 13.72 24.20 -17.89
N HIS A 60 12.90 24.50 -18.90
CA HIS A 60 11.46 24.60 -18.71
C HIS A 60 10.97 23.33 -18.00
N VAL A 61 10.47 23.49 -16.78
CA VAL A 61 9.83 22.40 -16.03
C VAL A 61 8.67 21.90 -16.88
N ARG A 62 8.78 20.66 -17.37
CA ARG A 62 7.71 20.04 -18.17
C ARG A 62 6.52 19.80 -17.25
N SER A 63 5.39 20.44 -17.55
CA SER A 63 4.13 20.16 -16.89
C SER A 63 3.56 18.85 -17.44
N TYR A 64 3.64 17.79 -16.64
CA TYR A 64 2.98 16.52 -16.93
C TYR A 64 1.61 16.50 -16.26
N ASN A 65 0.57 16.86 -17.03
CA ASN A 65 -0.81 16.89 -16.51
C ASN A 65 -1.26 15.54 -15.93
N HIS A 66 -0.68 14.43 -16.38
CA HIS A 66 -1.03 13.11 -15.86
C HIS A 66 -0.42 12.82 -14.48
N LEU A 67 0.59 13.58 -14.05
CA LEU A 67 1.27 13.47 -12.76
C LEU A 67 0.73 14.46 -11.72
N THR A 68 -0.08 15.42 -12.11
CA THR A 68 -0.62 16.46 -11.23
C THR A 68 -2.05 16.12 -10.76
N GLY A 69 -2.47 16.78 -9.67
CA GLY A 69 -3.80 16.64 -9.06
C GLY A 69 -3.84 15.64 -7.90
N ASP A 70 -4.65 15.96 -6.89
CA ASP A 70 -4.96 15.08 -5.76
C ASP A 70 -6.02 14.05 -6.20
N VAL A 71 -7.22 14.55 -6.55
CA VAL A 71 -8.27 13.75 -7.21
C VAL A 71 -7.98 13.63 -8.71
N ARG A 72 -7.89 12.39 -9.21
CA ARG A 72 -7.55 12.10 -10.62
C ARG A 72 -8.62 11.27 -11.30
N LYS A 73 -9.28 11.85 -12.32
CA LYS A 73 -10.20 11.12 -13.20
C LYS A 73 -9.46 10.67 -14.45
N ARG A 74 -9.48 9.36 -14.73
CA ARG A 74 -8.82 8.72 -15.87
C ARG A 74 -9.65 7.54 -16.36
N LYS A 75 -9.49 7.18 -17.63
CA LYS A 75 -10.02 5.92 -18.16
C LYS A 75 -8.95 4.84 -18.02
N LEU A 76 -9.34 3.68 -17.50
CA LEU A 76 -8.44 2.54 -17.37
C LEU A 76 -8.56 1.67 -18.62
N PHE A 77 -7.49 1.58 -19.40
CA PHE A 77 -7.45 0.77 -20.62
C PHE A 77 -6.70 -0.53 -20.37
N SER A 78 -7.36 -1.65 -20.62
CA SER A 78 -6.81 -2.98 -20.43
C SER A 78 -5.84 -3.35 -21.55
N TYR A 79 -4.95 -4.30 -21.26
CA TYR A 79 -4.06 -4.88 -22.27
C TYR A 79 -4.84 -5.53 -23.43
N GLN A 80 -6.00 -6.13 -23.11
CA GLN A 80 -6.93 -6.74 -24.07
C GLN A 80 -7.68 -5.73 -24.94
N LYS A 81 -7.34 -4.43 -24.85
CA LYS A 81 -7.88 -3.34 -25.66
C LYS A 81 -9.36 -3.02 -25.36
N PHE A 82 -9.72 -3.02 -24.08
CA PHE A 82 -11.02 -2.54 -23.57
C PHE A 82 -10.81 -1.46 -22.52
N PHE A 83 -11.69 -0.48 -22.46
CA PHE A 83 -11.82 0.41 -21.30
C PHE A 83 -12.61 -0.30 -20.21
N LEU A 84 -12.10 -0.28 -18.97
CA LEU A 84 -12.85 -0.71 -17.79
C LEU A 84 -14.02 0.24 -17.59
N ARG A 85 -15.20 -0.34 -17.38
CA ARG A 85 -16.45 0.37 -17.14
C ARG A 85 -17.14 -0.18 -15.90
N ILE A 86 -17.74 0.71 -15.11
CA ILE A 86 -18.62 0.33 -13.99
C ILE A 86 -20.00 0.89 -14.29
N ASP A 87 -20.93 0.00 -14.61
CA ASP A 87 -22.31 0.36 -14.91
C ASP A 87 -22.98 1.06 -13.73
N LYS A 88 -24.04 1.84 -14.01
CA LYS A 88 -24.95 2.39 -13.00
C LYS A 88 -25.54 1.34 -12.04
N ASN A 89 -25.59 0.08 -12.45
CA ASN A 89 -26.04 -1.05 -11.64
C ASN A 89 -24.92 -1.64 -10.76
N GLY A 90 -23.70 -1.08 -10.81
CA GLY A 90 -22.51 -1.60 -10.13
C GLY A 90 -21.80 -2.76 -10.86
N LYS A 91 -22.27 -3.15 -12.05
CA LYS A 91 -21.66 -4.23 -12.83
C LYS A 91 -20.35 -3.76 -13.47
N VAL A 92 -19.29 -4.56 -13.34
CA VAL A 92 -18.01 -4.30 -13.99
C VAL A 92 -17.96 -5.00 -15.35
N ASN A 93 -17.61 -4.26 -16.40
CA ASN A 93 -17.50 -4.75 -17.77
C ASN A 93 -16.38 -4.03 -18.55
N GLY A 94 -16.18 -4.44 -19.80
CA GLY A 94 -15.25 -3.80 -20.73
C GLY A 94 -15.98 -3.18 -21.92
N THR A 95 -15.63 -1.95 -22.29
CA THR A 95 -16.16 -1.27 -23.49
C THR A 95 -15.04 -0.92 -24.46
N LYS A 96 -15.30 -1.01 -25.77
CA LYS A 96 -14.37 -0.51 -26.80
C LYS A 96 -14.58 0.97 -27.11
N SER A 97 -15.69 1.55 -26.63
CA SER A 97 -16.00 2.96 -26.87
C SER A 97 -15.09 3.85 -26.02
N LYS A 98 -14.37 4.75 -26.69
CA LYS A 98 -13.54 5.75 -26.01
C LYS A 98 -14.39 6.82 -25.34
N ASP A 99 -15.61 7.06 -25.82
CA ASP A 99 -16.48 8.15 -25.35
C ASP A 99 -17.54 7.65 -24.36
N ASP A 100 -17.44 6.40 -23.91
CA ASP A 100 -18.31 5.86 -22.87
C ASP A 100 -18.22 6.71 -21.58
N PRO A 101 -19.36 7.13 -21.00
CA PRO A 101 -19.37 7.99 -19.81
C PRO A 101 -19.14 7.23 -18.50
N TYR A 102 -19.12 5.89 -18.52
CA TYR A 102 -19.00 4.99 -17.36
C TYR A 102 -17.66 4.23 -17.32
#